data_AF-A0AAE4FRG1-F1
#
_entry.id   AF-A0AAE4FRG1-F1
#
_cell.length_a   1.000
_cell.length_b   1.000
_cell.length_c   1.000
_cell.angle_alpha   90.00
_cell.angle_beta   90.00
_cell.angle_gamma   90.00
#
_symmetry.space_group_name_H-M   'P 1'
#
loop_
_entity.id
_entity.type
_entity.pdbx_description
1 polymer ?
#
loop_
_entity_poly.entity_id
_entity_poly.type
_entity_poly.pdbx_seq_one_letter_code
_entity_poly.pdbx_strand_id
1 'polypeptide(L)'
;MNFQAWHRFFSRFWAVVICGVFLWGLGLGGMSNGAWASGWDYSPLMAALPQGNAVTDGKAILRNALPIDNPTVRELQGNLEDISNQLRAKRWSGIGGDIKKAQRLLETKADKLLASISPDRQPQAQTYLEQLHQTLDALQTAAEAKDRQQLLPLKAQALDQVGGLEDLMVTGFPFQVPAEYGHLPQLLGRATVKLTTSKGEITVVVDGYSAPVTAGNFVDLVQRGFYNQLPFTRAEESYVLQAGDPPGPEDGFIDPKTKTYRAIPLEILTDGDDTPLYGITLEDAGRYLEHPVLPFSAYGTLALARPNEDANGGSSQFFFLLFEPELTPAGLNLLDGRYAVFGYTVDGQEVLGKLRPGDMIEKAEVIAGGENLVS
;
A
#
# COMPACT_ATOMS: atom_id res chain seq x y z
N MET A 1 -26.98 54.60 13.23
CA MET A 1 -28.36 54.13 12.97
C MET A 1 -28.58 54.04 11.47
N ASN A 2 -28.79 52.84 10.94
CA ASN A 2 -29.22 52.63 9.56
C ASN A 2 -30.34 51.59 9.57
N PHE A 3 -31.58 52.04 9.44
CA PHE A 3 -32.81 51.33 9.85
C PHE A 3 -33.24 50.21 8.87
N GLN A 4 -32.56 50.06 7.72
CA GLN A 4 -32.84 49.01 6.73
C GLN A 4 -32.02 47.71 6.91
N ALA A 5 -30.91 47.74 7.65
CA ALA A 5 -30.10 46.54 7.90
C ALA A 5 -30.71 45.62 8.98
N TRP A 6 -31.52 46.18 9.89
CA TRP A 6 -32.09 45.45 11.03
C TRP A 6 -33.30 44.57 10.64
N HIS A 7 -34.06 44.98 9.63
CA HIS A 7 -35.27 44.26 9.18
C HIS A 7 -34.95 43.00 8.36
N ARG A 8 -33.80 42.97 7.67
CA ARG A 8 -33.34 41.80 6.89
C ARG A 8 -32.77 40.69 7.77
N PHE A 9 -32.21 41.04 8.93
CA PHE A 9 -31.65 40.08 9.90
C PHE A 9 -32.77 39.28 10.61
N PHE A 10 -33.87 39.92 11.02
CA PHE A 10 -34.97 39.23 11.70
C PHE A 10 -35.84 38.33 10.81
N SER A 11 -35.98 38.64 9.51
CA SER A 11 -36.80 37.83 8.59
C SER A 11 -36.19 36.46 8.24
N ARG A 12 -34.86 36.33 8.28
CA ARG A 12 -34.16 35.05 8.02
C ARG A 12 -34.05 34.17 9.27
N PHE A 13 -34.18 34.75 10.47
CA PHE A 13 -34.14 34.02 11.73
C PHE A 13 -35.46 33.26 12.01
N TRP A 14 -36.60 33.75 11.51
CA TRP A 14 -37.90 33.08 11.65
C TRP A 14 -38.15 31.93 10.64
N ALA A 15 -37.43 31.89 9.51
CA ALA A 15 -37.56 30.82 8.52
C ALA A 15 -36.80 29.53 8.88
N VAL A 16 -35.82 29.60 9.80
CA VAL A 16 -35.01 28.45 10.24
C VAL A 16 -35.59 27.78 11.49
N VAL A 17 -36.44 28.48 12.26
CA VAL A 17 -37.07 27.95 13.48
C VAL A 17 -38.39 27.18 13.19
N ILE A 18 -38.98 27.31 12.00
CA ILE A 18 -40.24 26.63 11.64
C ILE A 18 -40.05 25.23 11.01
N CYS A 19 -38.86 24.87 10.53
CA CYS A 19 -38.58 23.48 10.10
C CYS A 19 -38.03 22.57 11.21
N GLY A 20 -37.75 23.12 12.40
CA GLY A 20 -37.17 22.38 13.53
C GLY A 20 -38.16 21.87 14.59
N VAL A 21 -39.48 22.04 14.42
CA VAL A 21 -40.47 21.75 15.48
C VAL A 21 -41.64 20.84 15.02
N PHE A 22 -41.56 20.19 13.85
CA PHE A 22 -42.57 19.19 13.44
C PHE A 22 -42.03 17.74 13.40
N LEU A 23 -41.12 17.42 14.31
CA LEU A 23 -40.65 16.06 14.55
C LEU A 23 -40.56 15.83 16.06
N TRP A 24 -41.72 15.80 16.72
CA TRP A 24 -42.01 14.94 17.88
C TRP A 24 -43.42 15.22 18.38
N GLY A 25 -44.35 14.29 18.15
CA GLY A 25 -45.67 14.34 18.76
C GLY A 25 -46.68 13.47 18.04
N LEU A 26 -46.97 12.32 18.66
CA LEU A 26 -48.14 11.46 18.47
C LEU A 26 -48.01 10.36 17.42
N GLY A 27 -47.57 9.19 17.93
CA GLY A 27 -47.89 7.92 17.32
C GLY A 27 -49.35 7.51 17.56
N LEU A 28 -49.68 6.39 16.90
CA LEU A 28 -50.88 5.55 16.95
C LEU A 28 -51.99 5.91 15.96
N GLY A 29 -52.17 5.00 14.99
CA GLY A 29 -53.37 4.92 14.14
C GLY A 29 -53.08 4.20 12.83
N GLY A 30 -52.99 2.87 12.86
CA GLY A 30 -52.92 2.08 11.63
C GLY A 30 -54.17 2.27 10.77
N MET A 31 -54.02 2.23 9.45
CA MET A 31 -54.87 1.47 8.52
C MET A 31 -54.42 1.65 7.07
N SER A 32 -54.08 0.49 6.48
CA SER A 32 -54.40 -0.01 5.12
C SER A 32 -54.03 0.78 3.85
N ASN A 33 -53.30 0.04 3.00
CA ASN A 33 -53.43 -0.08 1.54
C ASN A 33 -53.28 1.17 0.67
N GLY A 34 -52.07 1.32 0.12
CA GLY A 34 -51.79 2.06 -1.10
C GLY A 34 -50.71 1.34 -1.89
N ALA A 35 -51.10 0.30 -2.62
CA ALA A 35 -50.24 -0.53 -3.46
C ALA A 35 -49.84 0.20 -4.74
N TRP A 36 -48.85 1.10 -4.72
CA TRP A 36 -48.20 1.64 -5.94
C TRP A 36 -46.78 2.14 -5.62
N ALA A 37 -45.81 1.24 -5.48
CA ALA A 37 -44.37 1.54 -5.59
C ALA A 37 -43.54 0.23 -5.63
N SER A 38 -43.79 -0.60 -6.64
CA SER A 38 -42.88 -1.72 -6.95
C SER A 38 -41.80 -1.22 -7.91
N GLY A 39 -40.52 -1.26 -7.51
CA GLY A 39 -39.44 -1.33 -8.50
C GLY A 39 -38.09 -0.68 -8.18
N TRP A 40 -37.81 -0.18 -6.98
CA TRP A 40 -36.47 0.30 -6.64
C TRP A 40 -36.05 -0.34 -5.31
N ASP A 41 -35.32 -1.44 -5.41
CA ASP A 41 -34.65 -2.08 -4.28
C ASP A 41 -33.48 -1.20 -3.87
N TYR A 42 -33.76 -0.13 -3.11
CA TYR A 42 -32.73 0.62 -2.42
C TYR A 42 -32.23 -0.25 -1.26
N SER A 43 -31.28 -1.14 -1.56
CA SER A 43 -30.39 -1.66 -0.53
C SER A 43 -29.69 -0.45 0.10
N PRO A 44 -29.89 -0.16 1.39
CA PRO A 44 -29.16 0.92 2.03
C PRO A 44 -27.67 0.58 1.95
N LEU A 45 -26.89 1.44 1.29
CA LEU A 45 -25.44 1.39 1.31
C LEU A 45 -24.98 1.56 2.76
N MET A 46 -24.78 0.44 3.45
CA MET A 46 -24.15 0.41 4.75
C MET A 46 -22.66 0.67 4.54
N ALA A 47 -22.26 1.94 4.59
CA ALA A 47 -20.86 2.32 4.72
C ALA A 47 -20.39 1.91 6.12
N ALA A 48 -19.92 0.66 6.25
CA ALA A 48 -19.22 0.23 7.45
C ALA A 48 -17.77 0.74 7.36
N LEU A 49 -17.34 1.54 8.33
CA LEU A 49 -15.93 1.87 8.47
C LEU A 49 -15.16 0.57 8.72
N PRO A 50 -14.05 0.31 7.99
CA PRO A 50 -13.18 -0.83 8.25
C PRO A 50 -12.79 -0.85 9.73
N GLN A 51 -12.99 -2.00 10.37
CA GLN A 51 -12.68 -2.15 11.78
C GLN A 51 -11.18 -2.39 11.94
N GLY A 52 -10.46 -1.42 12.52
CA GLY A 52 -9.04 -1.55 12.83
C GLY A 52 -8.21 -0.33 12.44
N ASN A 53 -6.91 -0.39 12.75
CA ASN A 53 -5.94 0.61 12.31
C ASN A 53 -5.37 0.16 10.94
N ALA A 54 -5.05 1.13 10.07
CA ALA A 54 -4.35 0.83 8.83
C ALA A 54 -2.99 0.16 9.11
N VAL A 55 -2.57 -0.75 8.23
CA VAL A 55 -1.20 -1.30 8.25
C VAL A 55 -0.27 -0.22 7.71
N THR A 56 0.62 0.32 8.54
CA THR A 56 1.49 1.45 8.18
C THR A 56 2.94 1.05 7.91
N ASP A 57 3.30 -0.22 8.10
CA ASP A 57 4.62 -0.76 7.77
C ASP A 57 4.64 -1.24 6.32
N GLY A 58 5.47 -0.61 5.48
CA GLY A 58 5.62 -0.98 4.06
C GLY A 58 6.02 -2.44 3.86
N LYS A 59 6.85 -3.01 4.75
CA LYS A 59 7.21 -4.44 4.67
C LYS A 59 6.00 -5.34 4.95
N ALA A 60 5.13 -4.95 5.88
CA ALA A 60 3.90 -5.69 6.17
C ALA A 60 2.90 -5.62 5.02
N ILE A 61 2.75 -4.45 4.40
CA ILE A 61 1.90 -4.31 3.21
C ILE A 61 2.42 -5.20 2.08
N LEU A 62 3.73 -5.19 1.82
CA LEU A 62 4.34 -6.06 0.81
C LEU A 62 4.13 -7.55 1.11
N ARG A 63 4.26 -8.00 2.37
CA ARG A 63 3.92 -9.40 2.71
C ARG A 63 2.47 -9.73 2.40
N ASN A 64 1.54 -8.86 2.79
CA ASN A 64 0.10 -9.05 2.55
C ASN A 64 -0.26 -9.07 1.06
N ALA A 65 0.43 -8.27 0.24
CA ALA A 65 0.23 -8.17 -1.20
C ALA A 65 0.74 -9.38 -2.01
N LEU A 66 1.46 -10.32 -1.39
CA LEU A 66 1.92 -11.51 -2.11
C LEU A 66 0.75 -12.36 -2.61
N PRO A 67 0.75 -12.81 -3.89
CA PRO A 67 -0.31 -13.62 -4.47
C PRO A 67 -0.17 -15.09 -4.01
N ILE A 68 -0.40 -15.32 -2.71
CA ILE A 68 -0.29 -16.62 -2.06
C ILE A 68 -1.56 -16.97 -1.31
N ASP A 69 -1.92 -18.25 -1.34
CA ASP A 69 -3.03 -18.81 -0.57
C ASP A 69 -2.51 -19.86 0.41
N ASN A 70 -2.00 -19.39 1.55
CA ASN A 70 -1.60 -20.27 2.65
C ASN A 70 -2.06 -19.68 4.00
N PRO A 71 -3.19 -20.13 4.56
CA PRO A 71 -3.70 -19.58 5.81
C PRO A 71 -2.76 -19.83 7.01
N THR A 72 -1.89 -20.85 6.93
CA THR A 72 -0.96 -21.17 8.03
C THR A 72 0.16 -20.13 8.12
N VAL A 73 0.70 -19.68 6.99
CA VAL A 73 1.73 -18.62 7.01
C VAL A 73 1.13 -17.27 7.40
N ARG A 74 -0.12 -16.99 7.00
CA ARG A 74 -0.84 -15.78 7.45
C ARG A 74 -1.11 -15.79 8.95
N GLU A 75 -1.46 -16.95 9.53
CA GLU A 75 -1.57 -17.11 10.98
C GLU A 75 -0.23 -16.86 11.69
N LEU A 76 0.87 -17.39 11.13
CA LEU A 76 2.22 -17.19 11.64
C LEU A 76 2.63 -15.71 11.60
N GLN A 77 2.46 -15.03 10.46
CA GLN A 77 2.72 -13.60 10.29
C GLN A 77 1.89 -12.78 11.30
N GLY A 78 0.58 -13.02 11.37
CA GLY A 78 -0.32 -12.26 12.23
C GLY A 78 0.05 -12.32 13.71
N ASN A 79 0.49 -13.48 14.21
CA ASN A 79 1.00 -13.61 15.58
C ASN A 79 2.23 -12.71 15.82
N LEU A 80 3.16 -12.64 14.87
CA LEU A 80 4.37 -11.80 14.99
C LEU A 80 4.06 -10.31 14.83
N GLU A 81 3.10 -9.95 13.97
CA GLU A 81 2.67 -8.57 13.77
C GLU A 81 1.94 -8.02 15.01
N ASP A 82 1.08 -8.82 15.65
CA ASP A 82 0.34 -8.40 16.85
C ASP A 82 1.25 -8.05 18.03
N ILE A 83 2.49 -8.53 18.08
CA ILE A 83 3.49 -8.13 19.08
C ILE A 83 3.60 -6.60 19.19
N SER A 84 3.44 -5.85 18.09
CA SER A 84 3.44 -4.37 18.13
C SER A 84 2.25 -3.82 18.91
N ASN A 85 1.05 -4.38 18.72
CA ASN A 85 -0.15 -4.00 19.47
C ASN A 85 -0.01 -4.34 20.94
N GLN A 86 0.48 -5.55 21.24
CA GLN A 86 0.75 -5.99 22.61
C GLN A 86 1.77 -5.08 23.30
N LEU A 87 2.84 -4.69 22.60
CA LEU A 87 3.89 -3.82 23.12
C LEU A 87 3.37 -2.40 23.37
N ARG A 88 2.55 -1.84 22.47
CA ARG A 88 1.86 -0.55 22.70
C ARG A 88 0.99 -0.59 23.95
N ALA A 89 0.28 -1.69 24.17
CA ALA A 89 -0.53 -1.94 25.35
C ALA A 89 0.27 -2.39 26.59
N LYS A 90 1.61 -2.53 26.49
CA LYS A 90 2.52 -3.05 27.54
C LYS A 90 2.14 -4.46 28.05
N ARG A 91 1.50 -5.28 27.23
CA ARG A 91 1.01 -6.64 27.55
C ARG A 91 2.06 -7.72 27.24
N TRP A 92 3.10 -7.80 28.07
CA TRP A 92 4.20 -8.76 27.89
C TRP A 92 3.79 -10.23 27.90
N SER A 93 2.77 -10.60 28.70
CA SER A 93 2.22 -11.95 28.66
C SER A 93 1.53 -12.26 27.34
N GLY A 94 0.89 -11.28 26.71
CA GLY A 94 0.31 -11.38 25.37
C GLY A 94 1.40 -11.63 24.33
N ILE A 95 2.48 -10.84 24.37
CA ILE A 95 3.66 -11.03 23.50
C ILE A 95 4.18 -12.47 23.58
N GLY A 96 4.45 -12.97 24.79
CA GLY A 96 4.92 -14.34 24.97
C GLY A 96 3.88 -15.40 24.53
N GLY A 97 2.59 -15.09 24.62
CA GLY A 97 1.52 -15.94 24.11
C GLY A 97 1.54 -16.04 22.58
N ASP A 98 1.73 -14.91 21.89
CA ASP A 98 1.75 -14.85 20.43
C ASP A 98 3.01 -15.52 19.85
N ILE A 99 4.17 -15.35 20.50
CA ILE A 99 5.41 -16.06 20.13
C ILE A 99 5.23 -17.58 20.30
N LYS A 100 4.64 -18.05 21.40
CA LYS A 100 4.37 -19.49 21.62
C LYS A 100 3.41 -20.08 20.60
N LYS A 101 2.41 -19.31 20.13
CA LYS A 101 1.54 -19.74 19.03
C LYS A 101 2.36 -19.91 17.75
N ALA A 102 3.21 -18.94 17.42
CA ALA A 102 4.11 -19.02 16.26
C ALA A 102 5.04 -20.25 16.33
N GLN A 103 5.70 -20.49 17.47
CA GLN A 103 6.54 -21.69 17.70
C GLN A 103 5.74 -22.98 17.49
N ARG A 104 4.54 -23.07 18.08
CA ARG A 104 3.67 -24.25 17.91
C ARG A 104 3.25 -24.47 16.46
N LEU A 105 3.02 -23.42 15.68
CA LEU A 105 2.71 -23.55 14.25
C LEU A 105 3.89 -24.15 13.49
N LEU A 106 5.12 -23.71 13.78
CA LEU A 106 6.32 -24.30 13.17
C LEU A 106 6.49 -25.77 13.52
N GLU A 107 6.24 -26.15 14.78
CA GLU A 107 6.41 -27.54 15.23
C GLU A 107 5.34 -28.48 14.70
N THR A 108 4.09 -28.01 14.61
CA THR A 108 2.92 -28.89 14.39
C THR A 108 2.30 -28.77 13.00
N LYS A 109 2.66 -27.74 12.23
CA LYS A 109 2.10 -27.46 10.90
C LYS A 109 3.18 -27.14 9.86
N ALA A 110 4.42 -27.59 10.04
CA ALA A 110 5.50 -27.42 9.06
C ALA A 110 5.13 -27.98 7.67
N ASP A 111 4.45 -29.12 7.65
CA ASP A 111 3.91 -29.74 6.43
C ASP A 111 2.97 -28.79 5.68
N LYS A 112 2.10 -28.07 6.40
CA LYS A 112 1.17 -27.08 5.80
C LYS A 112 1.89 -25.81 5.34
N LEU A 113 2.96 -25.41 6.01
CA LEU A 113 3.79 -24.29 5.57
C LEU A 113 4.54 -24.63 4.27
N LEU A 114 4.98 -25.88 4.12
CA LEU A 114 5.69 -26.33 2.91
C LEU A 114 4.76 -26.73 1.75
N ALA A 115 3.46 -26.95 2.02
CA ALA A 115 2.52 -27.48 1.04
C ALA A 115 2.34 -26.62 -0.22
N SER A 116 2.46 -25.29 -0.09
CA SER A 116 2.36 -24.33 -1.21
C SER A 116 3.71 -24.02 -1.86
N ILE A 117 4.80 -24.66 -1.43
CA ILE A 117 6.15 -24.41 -1.93
C ILE A 117 6.56 -25.55 -2.88
N SER A 118 7.06 -25.18 -4.05
CA SER A 118 7.49 -26.15 -5.07
C SER A 118 8.64 -27.03 -4.57
N PRO A 119 8.71 -28.32 -4.96
CA PRO A 119 9.71 -29.26 -4.41
C PRO A 119 11.17 -28.81 -4.56
N ASP A 120 11.49 -28.09 -5.63
CA ASP A 120 12.82 -27.53 -5.90
C ASP A 120 13.21 -26.41 -4.92
N ARG A 121 12.23 -25.72 -4.32
CA ARG A 121 12.42 -24.62 -3.36
C ARG A 121 12.29 -25.05 -1.90
N GLN A 122 11.80 -26.26 -1.63
CA GLN A 122 11.63 -26.77 -0.27
C GLN A 122 12.91 -26.79 0.58
N PRO A 123 14.12 -27.07 0.06
CA PRO A 123 15.35 -26.98 0.86
C PRO A 123 15.61 -25.56 1.41
N GLN A 124 15.33 -24.54 0.60
CA GLN A 124 15.46 -23.15 1.04
C GLN A 124 14.38 -22.79 2.06
N ALA A 125 13.15 -23.27 1.87
CA ALA A 125 12.07 -23.09 2.83
C ALA A 125 12.39 -23.73 4.19
N GLN A 126 12.96 -24.94 4.21
CA GLN A 126 13.41 -25.59 5.43
C GLN A 126 14.48 -24.77 6.16
N THR A 127 15.41 -24.17 5.41
CA THR A 127 16.40 -23.24 5.98
C THR A 127 15.73 -22.04 6.66
N TYR A 128 14.71 -21.43 6.04
CA TYR A 128 13.96 -20.35 6.67
C TYR A 128 13.22 -20.81 7.93
N LEU A 129 12.60 -21.99 7.92
CA LEU A 129 11.90 -22.53 9.08
C LEU A 129 12.85 -22.79 10.26
N GLU A 130 14.04 -23.35 10.00
CA GLU A 130 15.06 -23.57 11.02
C GLU A 130 15.58 -22.26 11.62
N GLN A 131 15.90 -21.28 10.78
CA GLN A 131 16.34 -19.96 11.23
C GLN A 131 15.25 -19.25 12.02
N LEU A 132 14.00 -19.34 11.56
CA LEU A 132 12.86 -18.74 12.26
C LEU A 132 12.65 -19.39 13.62
N HIS A 133 12.79 -20.71 13.75
CA HIS A 133 12.70 -21.39 15.05
C HIS A 133 13.72 -20.81 16.05
N GLN A 134 14.98 -20.65 15.64
CA GLN A 134 16.02 -20.04 16.48
C GLN A 134 15.71 -18.58 16.85
N THR A 135 15.22 -17.80 15.88
CA THR A 135 14.83 -16.40 16.12
C THR A 135 13.64 -16.30 17.08
N LEU A 136 12.66 -17.21 17.00
CA LEU A 136 11.53 -17.23 17.93
C LEU A 136 11.94 -17.59 19.37
N ASP A 137 12.91 -18.49 19.56
CA ASP A 137 13.45 -18.80 20.89
C ASP A 137 14.16 -17.60 21.52
N ALA A 138 14.97 -16.89 20.73
CA ALA A 138 15.61 -15.65 21.16
C ALA A 138 14.57 -14.57 21.47
N LEU A 139 13.54 -14.46 20.63
CA LEU A 139 12.45 -13.50 20.78
C LEU A 139 11.63 -13.78 22.06
N GLN A 140 11.36 -15.06 22.36
CA GLN A 140 10.70 -15.50 23.58
C GLN A 140 11.53 -15.14 24.82
N THR A 141 12.85 -15.36 24.77
CA THR A 141 13.78 -14.98 25.85
C THR A 141 13.74 -13.47 26.10
N ALA A 142 13.79 -12.65 25.05
CA ALA A 142 13.70 -11.20 25.16
C ALA A 142 12.33 -10.74 25.71
N ALA A 143 11.24 -11.40 25.32
CA ALA A 143 9.90 -11.10 25.83
C ALA A 143 9.76 -11.42 27.33
N GLU A 144 10.34 -12.54 27.79
CA GLU A 144 10.36 -12.92 29.22
C GLU A 144 11.20 -11.96 30.06
N ALA A 145 12.34 -11.52 29.53
CA ALA A 145 13.18 -10.48 30.13
C ALA A 145 12.57 -9.08 30.08
N LYS A 146 11.49 -8.89 29.32
CA LYS A 146 10.88 -7.59 29.00
C LYS A 146 11.86 -6.60 28.35
N ASP A 147 12.81 -7.13 27.59
CA ASP A 147 13.84 -6.36 26.91
C ASP A 147 13.32 -5.87 25.55
N ARG A 148 12.79 -4.64 25.52
CA ARG A 148 12.30 -4.02 24.29
C ARG A 148 13.40 -3.80 23.27
N GLN A 149 14.63 -3.53 23.70
CA GLN A 149 15.74 -3.18 22.82
C GLN A 149 16.18 -4.40 22.01
N GLN A 150 16.15 -5.60 22.61
CA GLN A 150 16.41 -6.86 21.90
C GLN A 150 15.18 -7.38 21.16
N LEU A 151 13.97 -7.19 21.72
CA LEU A 151 12.75 -7.74 21.14
C LEU A 151 12.43 -7.17 19.75
N LEU A 152 12.56 -5.85 19.57
CA LEU A 152 12.21 -5.20 18.30
C LEU A 152 13.04 -5.69 17.10
N PRO A 153 14.38 -5.73 17.14
CA PRO A 153 15.17 -6.25 16.02
C PRO A 153 14.92 -7.75 15.77
N LEU A 154 14.74 -8.55 16.82
CA LEU A 154 14.40 -9.97 16.67
C LEU A 154 13.04 -10.19 16.01
N LYS A 155 12.04 -9.36 16.37
CA LYS A 155 10.73 -9.38 15.70
C LYS A 155 10.87 -9.03 14.22
N ALA A 156 11.63 -7.99 13.90
CA ALA A 156 11.86 -7.57 12.51
C ALA A 156 12.54 -8.71 11.71
N GLN A 157 13.56 -9.34 12.29
CA GLN A 157 14.23 -10.50 11.70
C GLN A 157 13.27 -11.68 11.47
N ALA A 158 12.40 -11.99 12.44
CA ALA A 158 11.41 -13.04 12.31
C ALA A 158 10.42 -12.76 11.17
N LEU A 159 9.97 -11.51 11.02
CA LEU A 159 9.09 -11.10 9.94
C LEU A 159 9.78 -11.10 8.57
N ASP A 160 11.07 -10.74 8.51
CA ASP A 160 11.86 -10.85 7.28
C ASP A 160 12.04 -12.34 6.86
N GLN A 161 12.23 -13.25 7.81
CA GLN A 161 12.27 -14.71 7.56
C GLN A 161 10.91 -15.25 7.09
N VAL A 162 9.80 -14.79 7.69
CA VAL A 162 8.45 -15.13 7.22
C VAL A 162 8.23 -14.62 5.81
N GLY A 163 8.60 -13.37 5.50
CA GLY A 163 8.49 -12.83 4.14
C GLY A 163 9.30 -13.65 3.12
N GLY A 164 10.52 -14.06 3.47
CA GLY A 164 11.31 -14.96 2.63
C GLY A 164 10.67 -16.33 2.40
N LEU A 165 9.98 -16.87 3.41
CA LEU A 165 9.20 -18.11 3.27
C LEU A 165 7.97 -17.89 2.36
N GLU A 166 7.26 -16.78 2.52
CA GLU A 166 6.09 -16.41 1.71
C GLU A 166 6.46 -16.20 0.24
N ASP A 167 7.60 -15.56 -0.05
CA ASP A 167 8.10 -15.39 -1.43
C ASP A 167 8.31 -16.75 -2.12
N LEU A 168 8.76 -17.78 -1.39
CA LEU A 168 8.92 -19.13 -1.95
C LEU A 168 7.59 -19.82 -2.27
N MET A 169 6.47 -19.37 -1.68
CA MET A 169 5.13 -19.89 -1.95
C MET A 169 4.54 -19.35 -3.26
N VAL A 170 5.14 -18.31 -3.86
CA VAL A 170 4.68 -17.80 -5.14
C VAL A 170 5.04 -18.78 -6.26
N THR A 171 4.01 -19.40 -6.86
CA THR A 171 4.18 -20.44 -7.88
C THR A 171 4.37 -19.89 -9.30
N GLY A 172 4.05 -18.61 -9.52
CA GLY A 172 4.15 -17.95 -10.81
C GLY A 172 3.54 -16.55 -10.78
N PHE A 173 3.63 -15.84 -11.89
CA PHE A 173 2.99 -14.54 -12.03
C PHE A 173 1.46 -14.71 -12.16
N PRO A 174 0.63 -13.97 -11.39
CA PRO A 174 -0.77 -14.34 -11.16
C PRO A 174 -1.72 -14.08 -12.34
N PHE A 175 -1.36 -13.21 -13.29
CA PHE A 175 -2.24 -12.82 -14.41
C PHE A 175 -1.46 -12.41 -15.67
N GLN A 176 -2.15 -12.16 -16.77
CA GLN A 176 -1.53 -11.62 -17.98
C GLN A 176 -1.86 -10.13 -18.10
N VAL A 177 -0.84 -9.30 -18.35
CA VAL A 177 -1.04 -7.89 -18.68
C VAL A 177 -1.81 -7.79 -20.01
N PRO A 178 -2.83 -6.91 -20.13
CA PRO A 178 -3.58 -6.74 -21.38
C PRO A 178 -2.68 -6.50 -22.59
N ALA A 179 -3.03 -7.10 -23.73
CA ALA A 179 -2.21 -7.07 -24.94
C ALA A 179 -1.90 -5.65 -25.44
N GLU A 180 -2.80 -4.70 -25.19
CA GLU A 180 -2.58 -3.28 -25.52
C GLU A 180 -1.38 -2.67 -24.80
N TYR A 181 -1.04 -3.14 -23.59
CA TYR A 181 0.14 -2.73 -22.81
C TYR A 181 1.31 -3.71 -22.95
N GLY A 182 1.16 -4.78 -23.73
CA GLY A 182 2.17 -5.82 -23.89
C GLY A 182 3.50 -5.36 -24.50
N HIS A 183 3.52 -4.14 -25.08
CA HIS A 183 4.71 -3.50 -25.63
C HIS A 183 5.49 -2.64 -24.62
N LEU A 184 4.95 -2.47 -23.40
CA LEU A 184 5.58 -1.71 -22.32
C LEU A 184 6.42 -2.65 -21.44
N PRO A 185 7.48 -2.13 -20.76
CA PRO A 185 8.22 -2.90 -19.78
C PRO A 185 7.33 -3.38 -18.64
N GLN A 186 7.48 -4.64 -18.23
CA GLN A 186 6.70 -5.29 -17.19
C GLN A 186 7.62 -5.93 -16.15
N LEU A 187 7.31 -5.75 -14.87
CA LEU A 187 7.99 -6.45 -13.79
C LEU A 187 7.15 -7.67 -13.38
N LEU A 188 7.59 -8.87 -13.77
CA LEU A 188 6.88 -10.12 -13.45
C LEU A 188 7.35 -10.70 -12.11
N GLY A 189 7.26 -9.90 -11.06
CA GLY A 189 7.72 -10.24 -9.72
C GLY A 189 8.01 -8.98 -8.91
N ARG A 190 9.01 -9.05 -8.03
CA ARG A 190 9.51 -7.89 -7.27
C ARG A 190 10.91 -7.50 -7.69
N ALA A 191 11.27 -6.24 -7.44
CA ALA A 191 12.64 -5.78 -7.50
C ALA A 191 12.94 -4.89 -6.29
N THR A 192 14.19 -4.94 -5.84
CA THR A 192 14.69 -4.05 -4.79
C THR A 192 15.61 -3.02 -5.43
N VAL A 193 15.31 -1.74 -5.19
CA VAL A 193 16.07 -0.62 -5.72
C VAL A 193 16.69 0.16 -4.57
N LYS A 194 17.99 0.42 -4.68
CA LYS A 194 18.71 1.32 -3.79
C LYS A 194 18.83 2.70 -4.43
N LEU A 195 18.40 3.72 -3.71
CA LEU A 195 18.59 5.13 -4.07
C LEU A 195 19.68 5.71 -3.18
N THR A 196 20.85 5.99 -3.75
CA THR A 196 21.87 6.81 -3.11
C THR A 196 21.49 8.27 -3.32
N THR A 197 21.22 8.98 -2.24
CA THR A 197 20.79 10.39 -2.26
C THR A 197 21.83 11.29 -1.59
N SER A 198 21.71 12.60 -1.80
CA SER A 198 22.54 13.61 -1.11
C SER A 198 22.40 13.64 0.42
N LYS A 199 21.46 12.87 1.00
CA LYS A 199 21.24 12.75 2.45
C LYS A 199 21.54 11.36 3.02
N GLY A 200 21.91 10.40 2.18
CA GLY A 200 22.11 9.00 2.56
C GLY A 200 21.39 8.04 1.61
N GLU A 201 21.36 6.76 1.99
CA GLU A 201 20.75 5.71 1.18
C GLU A 201 19.30 5.45 1.62
N ILE A 202 18.45 5.15 0.65
CA ILE A 202 17.07 4.68 0.85
C ILE A 202 16.91 3.40 0.04
N THR A 203 16.28 2.38 0.61
CA THR A 203 15.96 1.15 -0.11
C THR A 203 14.46 1.02 -0.28
N VAL A 204 14.03 0.74 -1.51
CA VAL A 204 12.61 0.54 -1.87
C VAL A 204 12.44 -0.83 -2.48
N VAL A 205 11.29 -1.45 -2.22
CA VAL A 205 10.84 -2.65 -2.94
C VAL A 205 9.66 -2.24 -3.81
N VAL A 206 9.74 -2.59 -5.09
CA VAL A 206 8.66 -2.38 -6.06
C VAL A 206 7.96 -3.70 -6.37
N ASP A 207 6.64 -3.65 -6.44
CA ASP A 207 5.75 -4.81 -6.50
C ASP A 207 5.05 -4.92 -7.86
N GLY A 208 5.62 -5.76 -8.72
CA GLY A 208 5.04 -6.07 -10.01
C GLY A 208 3.88 -7.07 -9.94
N TYR A 209 3.70 -7.78 -8.81
CA TYR A 209 2.54 -8.66 -8.63
C TYR A 209 1.22 -7.89 -8.61
N SER A 210 1.21 -6.65 -8.10
CA SER A 210 0.04 -5.79 -8.10
C SER A 210 0.09 -4.72 -9.20
N ALA A 211 1.28 -4.22 -9.53
CA ALA A 211 1.49 -3.11 -10.46
C ALA A 211 2.62 -3.40 -11.49
N PRO A 212 2.43 -4.38 -12.40
CA PRO A 212 3.50 -4.85 -13.27
C PRO A 212 4.01 -3.81 -14.26
N VAL A 213 3.14 -2.95 -14.83
CA VAL A 213 3.55 -2.01 -15.89
C VAL A 213 4.28 -0.81 -15.30
N THR A 214 3.80 -0.29 -14.18
CA THR A 214 4.39 0.82 -13.43
C THR A 214 5.70 0.40 -12.80
N ALA A 215 5.73 -0.74 -12.09
CA ALA A 215 6.97 -1.26 -11.52
C ALA A 215 7.98 -1.63 -12.62
N GLY A 216 7.52 -2.23 -13.73
CA GLY A 216 8.35 -2.53 -14.90
C GLY A 216 8.97 -1.30 -15.52
N ASN A 217 8.17 -0.27 -15.77
CA ASN A 217 8.67 1.01 -16.28
C ASN A 217 9.66 1.67 -15.32
N PHE A 218 9.38 1.68 -14.00
CA PHE A 218 10.32 2.21 -13.01
C PHE A 218 11.66 1.47 -13.04
N VAL A 219 11.65 0.13 -13.03
CA VAL A 219 12.86 -0.69 -13.04
C VAL A 219 13.65 -0.52 -14.36
N ASP A 220 12.98 -0.48 -15.52
CA ASP A 220 13.62 -0.19 -16.81
C ASP A 220 14.34 1.17 -16.80
N LEU A 221 13.70 2.20 -16.26
CA LEU A 221 14.31 3.53 -16.14
C LEU A 221 15.47 3.58 -15.15
N VAL A 222 15.41 2.83 -14.04
CA VAL A 222 16.56 2.65 -13.12
C VAL A 222 17.72 1.98 -13.86
N GLN A 223 17.48 0.88 -14.58
CA GLN A 223 18.55 0.15 -15.31
C GLN A 223 19.18 0.99 -16.42
N ARG A 224 18.44 1.94 -17.00
CA ARG A 224 18.94 2.92 -17.98
C ARG A 224 19.70 4.08 -17.34
N GLY A 225 19.72 4.17 -16.02
CA GLY A 225 20.31 5.29 -15.28
C GLY A 225 19.55 6.60 -15.44
N PHE A 226 18.26 6.55 -15.84
CA PHE A 226 17.45 7.74 -16.10
C PHE A 226 17.31 8.64 -14.86
N TYR A 227 17.15 8.03 -13.68
CA TYR A 227 16.98 8.76 -12.43
C TYR A 227 18.27 9.33 -11.84
N ASN A 228 19.43 9.00 -12.39
CA ASN A 228 20.70 9.44 -11.85
C ASN A 228 20.86 10.96 -12.02
N GLN A 229 21.27 11.62 -10.94
CA GLN A 229 21.44 13.06 -10.87
C GLN A 229 20.15 13.85 -11.12
N LEU A 230 18.97 13.25 -10.88
CA LEU A 230 17.70 13.99 -10.88
C LEU A 230 17.41 14.56 -9.49
N PRO A 231 16.89 15.80 -9.39
CA PRO A 231 16.51 16.39 -8.12
C PRO A 231 15.19 15.83 -7.61
N PHE A 232 15.02 15.90 -6.30
CA PHE A 232 13.70 15.88 -5.68
C PHE A 232 13.05 17.24 -5.85
N THR A 233 11.75 17.23 -6.13
CA THR A 233 10.87 18.40 -6.18
C THR A 233 9.74 18.23 -5.16
N ARG A 234 9.01 19.31 -4.90
CA ARG A 234 7.81 19.26 -4.05
C ARG A 234 6.62 19.56 -4.94
N ALA A 235 5.67 18.62 -5.01
CA ALA A 235 4.35 18.94 -5.54
C ALA A 235 3.64 19.91 -4.57
N GLU A 236 2.66 20.65 -5.06
CA GLU A 236 2.04 21.82 -4.40
C GLU A 236 1.43 21.54 -3.00
N GLU A 237 1.35 20.27 -2.59
CA GLU A 237 0.87 19.83 -1.29
C GLU A 237 2.00 19.32 -0.39
N SER A 238 1.95 19.68 0.90
CA SER A 238 3.06 19.49 1.83
C SER A 238 3.44 18.04 2.17
N TYR A 239 2.76 17.05 1.57
CA TYR A 239 2.70 15.66 1.99
C TYR A 239 3.39 14.68 1.03
N VAL A 240 3.91 15.15 -0.10
CA VAL A 240 4.62 14.30 -1.08
C VAL A 240 5.98 14.87 -1.44
N LEU A 241 6.93 13.97 -1.73
CA LEU A 241 8.25 14.30 -2.28
C LEU A 241 8.39 13.64 -3.65
N GLN A 242 8.48 14.43 -4.70
CA GLN A 242 8.44 13.97 -6.08
C GLN A 242 9.84 13.91 -6.68
N ALA A 243 10.04 13.01 -7.64
CA ALA A 243 11.27 12.88 -8.43
C ALA A 243 10.94 12.31 -9.82
N GLY A 244 11.95 12.19 -10.68
CA GLY A 244 11.79 11.56 -12.01
C GLY A 244 11.37 12.51 -13.13
N ASP A 245 11.38 13.82 -12.87
CA ASP A 245 11.21 14.86 -13.88
C ASP A 245 12.53 15.02 -14.69
N PRO A 246 12.52 14.82 -16.03
CA PRO A 246 13.75 14.91 -16.83
C PRO A 246 14.27 16.34 -16.95
N PRO A 247 15.59 16.53 -17.14
CA PRO A 247 16.13 17.85 -17.41
C PRO A 247 15.72 18.30 -18.82
N GLY A 248 15.06 19.45 -18.94
CA GLY A 248 14.73 20.06 -20.23
C GLY A 248 13.24 20.40 -20.37
N PRO A 249 12.73 20.54 -21.61
CA PRO A 249 11.33 20.88 -21.87
C PRO A 249 10.39 19.67 -21.88
N GLU A 250 10.91 18.45 -21.70
CA GLU A 250 10.11 17.24 -21.74
C GLU A 250 9.44 17.01 -20.38
N ASP A 251 8.18 16.57 -20.37
CA ASP A 251 7.42 16.32 -19.13
C ASP A 251 7.58 14.87 -18.61
N GLY A 252 8.36 14.03 -19.30
CA GLY A 252 8.54 12.62 -18.95
C GLY A 252 9.52 11.89 -19.87
N PHE A 253 9.53 10.56 -19.81
CA PHE A 253 10.50 9.78 -20.56
C PHE A 253 10.18 9.75 -22.06
N ILE A 254 11.13 10.22 -22.87
CA ILE A 254 11.12 10.05 -24.33
C ILE A 254 11.97 8.84 -24.69
N ASP A 255 11.36 7.84 -25.32
CA ASP A 255 12.09 6.63 -25.70
C ASP A 255 13.13 6.97 -26.78
N PRO A 256 14.42 6.65 -26.55
CA PRO A 256 15.49 7.06 -27.46
C PRO A 256 15.43 6.36 -28.82
N LYS A 257 14.73 5.21 -28.94
CA LYS A 257 14.56 4.46 -30.18
C LYS A 257 13.41 5.03 -31.00
N THR A 258 12.25 5.25 -30.39
CA THR A 258 11.04 5.71 -31.10
C THR A 258 10.93 7.23 -31.19
N LYS A 259 11.65 7.95 -30.33
CA LYS A 259 11.55 9.43 -30.16
C LYS A 259 10.15 9.88 -29.74
N THR A 260 9.42 9.02 -29.03
CA THR A 260 8.07 9.31 -28.55
C THR A 260 8.01 9.29 -27.02
N TYR A 261 7.10 10.06 -26.47
CA TYR A 261 6.74 9.98 -25.05
C TYR A 261 6.25 8.57 -24.71
N ARG A 262 6.77 7.99 -23.64
CA ARG A 262 6.30 6.71 -23.11
C ARG A 262 5.24 6.98 -22.04
N ALA A 263 3.99 6.86 -22.45
CA ALA A 263 2.84 6.88 -21.56
C ALA A 263 2.54 5.47 -21.03
N ILE A 264 2.22 5.34 -19.75
CA ILE A 264 1.83 4.09 -19.11
C ILE A 264 0.48 4.23 -18.40
N PRO A 265 -0.34 3.17 -18.36
CA PRO A 265 -1.65 3.22 -17.72
C PRO A 265 -1.55 3.34 -16.21
N LEU A 266 -2.54 4.01 -15.61
CA LEU A 266 -2.90 3.81 -14.21
C LEU A 266 -3.24 2.33 -14.02
N GLU A 267 -2.65 1.68 -13.03
CA GLU A 267 -3.00 0.31 -12.64
C GLU A 267 -3.31 0.23 -11.14
N ILE A 268 -4.46 -0.38 -10.82
CA ILE A 268 -4.93 -0.51 -9.44
C ILE A 268 -5.49 -1.92 -9.28
N LEU A 269 -4.85 -2.73 -8.43
CA LEU A 269 -5.39 -4.01 -7.98
C LEU A 269 -6.14 -3.82 -6.66
N THR A 270 -7.38 -4.29 -6.55
CA THR A 270 -8.18 -4.23 -5.32
C THR A 270 -8.34 -5.60 -4.68
N ASP A 271 -8.67 -5.59 -3.38
CA ASP A 271 -9.02 -6.80 -2.64
C ASP A 271 -10.20 -7.52 -3.30
N GLY A 272 -9.95 -8.72 -3.85
CA GLY A 272 -10.95 -9.55 -4.51
C GLY A 272 -10.90 -9.55 -6.04
N ASP A 273 -10.06 -8.71 -6.65
CA ASP A 273 -9.78 -8.79 -8.08
C ASP A 273 -8.65 -9.79 -8.37
N ASP A 274 -8.80 -10.54 -9.47
CA ASP A 274 -7.73 -11.41 -9.98
C ASP A 274 -6.71 -10.64 -10.84
N THR A 275 -7.10 -9.47 -11.36
CA THR A 275 -6.29 -8.64 -12.27
C THR A 275 -6.48 -7.15 -11.99
N PRO A 276 -5.45 -6.29 -12.20
CA PRO A 276 -5.59 -4.86 -12.00
C PRO A 276 -6.61 -4.23 -12.94
N LEU A 277 -7.27 -3.18 -12.47
CA LEU A 277 -7.92 -2.20 -13.34
C LEU A 277 -6.86 -1.37 -14.04
N TYR A 278 -7.07 -1.08 -15.32
CA TYR A 278 -6.17 -0.27 -16.13
C TYR A 278 -6.86 0.98 -16.66
N GLY A 279 -6.14 2.12 -16.61
CA GLY A 279 -6.54 3.38 -17.26
C GLY A 279 -7.81 4.03 -16.70
N ILE A 280 -8.24 3.67 -15.50
CA ILE A 280 -9.41 4.23 -14.84
C ILE A 280 -9.19 4.33 -13.33
N THR A 281 -9.70 5.40 -12.72
CA THR A 281 -9.67 5.55 -11.25
C THR A 281 -10.77 4.71 -10.60
N LEU A 282 -10.63 4.38 -9.31
CA LEU A 282 -11.71 3.69 -8.59
C LEU A 282 -12.98 4.56 -8.51
N GLU A 283 -12.82 5.88 -8.46
CA GLU A 283 -13.94 6.82 -8.44
C GLU A 283 -14.72 6.77 -9.76
N ASP A 284 -14.03 6.88 -10.90
CA ASP A 284 -14.65 6.83 -12.23
C ASP A 284 -15.23 5.45 -12.55
N ALA A 285 -14.64 4.38 -12.01
CA ALA A 285 -15.16 3.02 -12.12
C ALA A 285 -16.38 2.75 -11.21
N GLY A 286 -16.74 3.68 -10.32
CA GLY A 286 -17.81 3.49 -9.33
C GLY A 286 -17.45 2.53 -8.18
N ARG A 287 -16.15 2.25 -7.98
CA ARG A 287 -15.57 1.31 -7.01
C ARG A 287 -14.91 2.03 -5.81
N TYR A 288 -15.41 3.20 -5.44
CA TYR A 288 -14.82 4.10 -4.43
C TYR A 288 -14.80 3.57 -2.98
N LEU A 289 -15.44 2.43 -2.69
CA LEU A 289 -15.41 1.76 -1.38
C LEU A 289 -14.43 0.60 -1.32
N GLU A 290 -13.80 0.25 -2.45
CA GLU A 290 -12.90 -0.88 -2.50
C GLU A 290 -11.50 -0.51 -2.04
N HIS A 291 -10.78 -1.50 -1.55
CA HIS A 291 -9.47 -1.33 -0.95
C HIS A 291 -8.39 -1.81 -1.93
N PRO A 292 -7.43 -0.95 -2.30
CA PRO A 292 -6.26 -1.37 -3.06
C PRO A 292 -5.41 -2.37 -2.28
N VAL A 293 -4.86 -3.36 -2.98
CA VAL A 293 -3.86 -4.30 -2.42
C VAL A 293 -2.61 -3.55 -1.94
N LEU A 294 -2.24 -2.48 -2.65
CA LEU A 294 -1.18 -1.55 -2.27
C LEU A 294 -1.79 -0.19 -1.87
N PRO A 295 -2.14 0.01 -0.58
CA PRO A 295 -2.72 1.26 -0.10
C PRO A 295 -1.68 2.35 0.20
N PHE A 296 -2.12 3.60 0.20
CA PHE A 296 -1.39 4.77 0.71
C PHE A 296 -1.42 4.86 2.24
N SER A 297 -1.02 3.80 2.93
CA SER A 297 -1.03 3.75 4.41
C SER A 297 0.33 3.85 5.06
N ALA A 298 1.43 3.70 4.31
CA ALA A 298 2.78 3.72 4.84
C ALA A 298 3.55 5.01 4.49
N TYR A 299 4.33 5.49 5.44
CA TYR A 299 5.34 6.52 5.16
C TYR A 299 6.38 5.98 4.17
N GLY A 300 6.64 6.72 3.11
CA GLY A 300 7.50 6.28 2.01
C GLY A 300 6.81 5.33 1.02
N THR A 301 5.48 5.35 0.92
CA THR A 301 4.76 4.72 -0.19
C THR A 301 5.20 5.34 -1.52
N LEU A 302 5.54 4.53 -2.51
CA LEU A 302 5.91 4.97 -3.86
C LEU A 302 4.70 4.89 -4.79
N ALA A 303 4.40 5.98 -5.46
CA ALA A 303 3.35 6.03 -6.46
C ALA A 303 3.76 6.82 -7.70
N LEU A 304 3.20 6.44 -8.84
CA LEU A 304 3.47 7.09 -10.12
C LEU A 304 2.69 8.41 -10.19
N ALA A 305 3.39 9.50 -10.52
CA ALA A 305 2.76 10.76 -10.84
C ALA A 305 2.18 10.71 -12.27
N ARG A 306 1.04 11.35 -12.48
CA ARG A 306 0.35 11.42 -13.77
C ARG A 306 -0.37 12.75 -13.93
N PRO A 307 -0.68 13.18 -15.18
CA PRO A 307 -1.60 14.29 -15.42
C PRO A 307 -2.98 13.98 -14.85
N ASN A 308 -3.63 14.97 -14.23
CA ASN A 308 -4.92 14.77 -13.54
C ASN A 308 -6.02 14.24 -14.48
N GLU A 309 -6.10 14.80 -15.69
CA GLU A 309 -7.13 14.50 -16.69
C GLU A 309 -6.82 13.27 -17.55
N ASP A 310 -5.66 12.63 -17.36
CA ASP A 310 -5.26 11.46 -18.16
C ASP A 310 -4.77 10.33 -17.24
N ALA A 311 -5.63 9.32 -17.07
CA ALA A 311 -5.29 8.11 -16.32
C ALA A 311 -4.20 7.27 -17.02
N ASN A 312 -3.97 7.46 -18.31
CA ASN A 312 -2.93 6.77 -19.07
C ASN A 312 -1.71 7.65 -19.35
N GLY A 313 -1.62 8.83 -18.73
CA GLY A 313 -0.58 9.82 -18.99
C GLY A 313 0.66 9.71 -18.09
N GLY A 314 0.76 8.69 -17.23
CA GLY A 314 1.93 8.50 -16.38
C GLY A 314 3.18 8.16 -17.20
N SER A 315 4.38 8.52 -16.72
CA SER A 315 5.63 8.20 -17.42
C SER A 315 6.79 7.94 -16.47
N SER A 316 7.64 8.93 -16.17
CA SER A 316 8.83 8.74 -15.34
C SER A 316 8.73 9.34 -13.94
N GLN A 317 7.81 10.27 -13.74
CA GLN A 317 7.70 10.99 -12.49
C GLN A 317 7.02 10.11 -11.43
N PHE A 318 7.58 10.05 -10.23
CA PHE A 318 7.03 9.31 -9.10
C PHE A 318 7.20 10.12 -7.82
N PHE A 319 6.47 9.76 -6.78
CA PHE A 319 6.57 10.44 -5.50
C PHE A 319 6.54 9.47 -4.32
N PHE A 320 7.14 9.92 -3.23
CA PHE A 320 7.01 9.33 -1.90
C PHE A 320 5.89 10.03 -1.14
N LEU A 321 5.01 9.25 -0.51
CA LEU A 321 4.10 9.74 0.51
C LEU A 321 4.87 10.04 1.80
N LEU A 322 4.88 11.29 2.26
CA LEU A 322 5.53 11.71 3.51
C LEU A 322 4.56 11.89 4.69
N PHE A 323 3.27 11.62 4.48
CA PHE A 323 2.26 11.71 5.53
C PHE A 323 2.06 10.37 6.21
N GLU A 324 2.07 10.36 7.54
CA GLU A 324 1.64 9.22 8.33
C GLU A 324 0.13 9.32 8.57
N PRO A 325 -0.67 8.38 8.05
CA PRO A 325 -2.11 8.35 8.27
C PRO A 325 -2.43 7.84 9.68
N GLU A 326 -1.95 8.50 10.74
CA GLU A 326 -2.26 8.07 12.12
C GLU A 326 -3.76 8.22 12.46
N LEU A 327 -4.50 9.01 11.67
CA LEU A 327 -5.91 9.33 11.90
C LEU A 327 -6.84 8.99 10.72
N THR A 328 -6.34 8.39 9.63
CA THR A 328 -7.25 7.90 8.59
C THR A 328 -7.64 6.46 8.95
N PRO A 329 -8.94 6.15 9.04
CA PRO A 329 -9.39 4.77 9.11
C PRO A 329 -8.77 3.97 7.95
N ALA A 330 -8.56 2.65 8.15
CA ALA A 330 -8.08 1.79 7.07
C ALA A 330 -8.97 1.98 5.83
N GLY A 331 -8.37 2.13 4.65
CA GLY A 331 -9.09 2.25 3.38
C GLY A 331 -9.72 3.60 3.05
N LEU A 332 -9.33 4.70 3.71
CA LEU A 332 -9.87 6.05 3.44
C LEU A 332 -8.76 7.10 3.19
N ASN A 333 -7.68 6.74 2.50
CA ASN A 333 -6.74 7.74 1.99
C ASN A 333 -7.31 8.35 0.70
N LEU A 334 -7.30 9.69 0.60
CA LEU A 334 -7.80 10.41 -0.59
C LEU A 334 -7.00 10.12 -1.87
N LEU A 335 -5.81 9.54 -1.76
CA LEU A 335 -4.97 9.13 -2.88
C LEU A 335 -5.27 7.71 -3.35
N ASP A 336 -5.87 6.87 -2.50
CA ASP A 336 -6.21 5.49 -2.86
C ASP A 336 -7.19 5.51 -4.03
N GLY A 337 -6.90 4.68 -5.05
CA GLY A 337 -7.71 4.59 -6.26
C GLY A 337 -7.52 5.71 -7.28
N ARG A 338 -6.63 6.70 -7.02
CA ARG A 338 -6.33 7.80 -7.96
C ARG A 338 -4.96 7.72 -8.61
N TYR A 339 -4.02 7.03 -7.96
CA TYR A 339 -2.64 6.83 -8.38
C TYR A 339 -2.26 5.35 -8.28
N ALA A 340 -1.34 4.92 -9.15
CA ALA A 340 -0.74 3.59 -9.08
C ALA A 340 0.32 3.58 -7.98
N VAL A 341 0.02 2.96 -6.83
CA VAL A 341 1.05 2.58 -5.86
C VAL A 341 1.77 1.36 -6.42
N PHE A 342 3.10 1.41 -6.46
CA PHE A 342 3.90 0.33 -7.04
C PHE A 342 5.05 -0.12 -6.14
N GLY A 343 5.17 0.43 -4.93
CA GLY A 343 6.23 0.02 -4.01
C GLY A 343 6.23 0.77 -2.69
N TYR A 344 7.15 0.37 -1.83
CA TYR A 344 7.33 0.94 -0.49
C TYR A 344 8.81 1.08 -0.12
N THR A 345 9.14 2.13 0.63
CA THR A 345 10.41 2.25 1.33
C THR A 345 10.51 1.20 2.44
N VAL A 346 11.52 0.34 2.36
CA VAL A 346 11.76 -0.76 3.32
C VAL A 346 12.95 -0.50 4.24
N ASP A 347 13.79 0.49 3.89
CA ASP A 347 14.92 0.95 4.72
C ASP A 347 15.27 2.42 4.41
N GLY A 348 15.80 3.14 5.38
CA GLY A 348 16.20 4.55 5.25
C GLY A 348 15.04 5.56 5.35
N GLN A 349 13.94 5.25 6.04
CA GLN A 349 12.83 6.21 6.23
C GLN A 349 13.29 7.50 6.93
N GLU A 350 14.29 7.43 7.82
CA GLU A 350 14.90 8.57 8.49
C GLU A 350 15.75 9.45 7.56
N VAL A 351 16.30 8.87 6.48
CA VAL A 351 16.94 9.62 5.40
C VAL A 351 15.86 10.30 4.55
N LEU A 352 14.81 9.56 4.19
CA LEU A 352 13.67 10.09 3.45
C LEU A 352 13.06 11.32 4.14
N GLY A 353 12.91 11.29 5.48
CA GLY A 353 12.40 12.43 6.27
C GLY A 353 13.29 13.68 6.28
N LYS A 354 14.56 13.56 5.87
CA LYS A 354 15.50 14.69 5.77
C LYS A 354 15.57 15.29 4.37
N LEU A 355 15.10 14.59 3.35
CA LEU A 355 15.15 15.06 1.97
C LEU A 355 14.23 16.28 1.76
N ARG A 356 14.70 17.22 0.95
CA ARG A 356 14.02 18.47 0.61
C ARG A 356 14.13 18.73 -0.90
N PRO A 357 13.32 19.64 -1.47
CA PRO A 357 13.48 20.05 -2.87
C PRO A 357 14.90 20.51 -3.16
N GLY A 358 15.46 20.02 -4.27
CA GLY A 358 16.84 20.26 -4.69
C GLY A 358 17.87 19.28 -4.12
N ASP A 359 17.51 18.41 -3.17
CA ASP A 359 18.31 17.21 -2.88
C ASP A 359 18.27 16.27 -4.09
N MET A 360 19.26 15.39 -4.23
CA MET A 360 19.48 14.66 -5.48
C MET A 360 19.37 13.15 -5.27
N ILE A 361 18.82 12.45 -6.26
CA ILE A 361 19.10 11.02 -6.47
C ILE A 361 20.46 10.96 -7.16
N GLU A 362 21.52 10.76 -6.39
CA GLU A 362 22.88 10.68 -6.95
C GLU A 362 23.01 9.44 -7.84
N LYS A 363 22.40 8.33 -7.41
CA LYS A 363 22.36 7.07 -8.15
C LYS A 363 21.15 6.22 -7.77
N ALA A 364 20.52 5.60 -8.75
CA ALA A 364 19.51 4.56 -8.55
C ALA A 364 20.02 3.23 -9.10
N GLU A 365 19.91 2.14 -8.33
CA GLU A 365 20.42 0.83 -8.71
C GLU A 365 19.43 -0.27 -8.36
N VAL A 366 19.16 -1.17 -9.31
CA VAL A 366 18.47 -2.44 -9.01
C VAL A 366 19.47 -3.37 -8.33
N ILE A 367 19.22 -3.73 -7.07
CA ILE A 367 20.11 -4.58 -6.28
C ILE A 367 19.61 -6.02 -6.14
N ALA A 368 18.34 -6.28 -6.47
CA ALA A 368 17.75 -7.62 -6.54
C ALA A 368 16.51 -7.63 -7.46
N GLY A 369 16.18 -8.77 -8.06
CA GLY A 369 14.94 -8.97 -8.83
C GLY A 369 14.91 -8.25 -10.18
N GLY A 370 16.05 -7.81 -10.70
CA GLY A 370 16.15 -7.17 -12.01
C GLY A 370 15.88 -8.13 -13.18
N GLU A 371 16.09 -9.43 -12.94
CA GLU A 371 15.77 -10.53 -13.85
C GLU A 371 14.27 -10.73 -14.07
N ASN A 372 13.42 -10.16 -13.21
CA ASN A 372 11.96 -10.20 -13.36
C ASN A 372 11.45 -9.18 -14.38
N LEU A 373 12.30 -8.26 -14.86
CA LEU A 373 11.93 -7.29 -15.87
C LEU A 373 11.86 -7.95 -17.25
N VAL A 374 10.71 -7.79 -17.91
CA VAL A 374 10.46 -8.20 -19.30
C VAL A 374 10.18 -6.94 -20.12
N SER A 375 10.93 -6.75 -21.20
CA SER A 375 10.93 -5.51 -22.01
C SER A 375 10.75 -5.75 -23.50
#